data_AF-I4B2V3-F1
#
_entry.id   AF-I4B2V3-F1
#
_cell.length_a   1.000
_cell.length_b   1.000
_cell.length_c   1.000
_cell.angle_alpha   90.00
_cell.angle_beta   90.00
_cell.angle_gamma   90.00
#
_symmetry.space_group_name_H-M   'P 1'
#
loop_
_entity.id
_entity.type
_entity.pdbx_description
1 polymer ?
#
loop_
_entity_poly.entity_id
_entity_poly.type
_entity_poly.pdbx_seq_one_letter_code
_entity_poly.pdbx_strand_id
1 'polypeptide(L)'
;MIAKFRCPRKIAAFAGLILSLGAGISVMRATEPKPTIVELINKLKPDSLRSQNGKWLQTWVEDPGFDDDGIAKVDISNGYAAFVDTGTGAGSVRHEFAIYFPEGKGAILAHYYENDMDTYRSELKFYQLNHGRLEPIAGLLPQVHCRDLASPATLKRFYQLPQLASAGDAGILPTYQLPRKGTAISAYCDTTKNRFGVEAALSLNEKLNHDEKAAIGNTLDFPTWVEFTWNKKQGVFATGKKHRRK
;
A
#
# COMPACT_ATOMS: atom_id res chain seq x y z
N MET A 1 2.65 74.73 -33.57
CA MET A 1 1.67 75.15 -34.60
C MET A 1 0.99 73.93 -35.18
N ILE A 2 -0.29 74.08 -35.46
CA ILE A 2 -1.27 73.04 -35.81
C ILE A 2 -1.25 72.81 -37.32
N ALA A 3 -1.33 71.54 -37.75
CA ALA A 3 -2.08 71.17 -38.94
C ALA A 3 -2.54 69.71 -38.85
N LYS A 4 -3.86 69.53 -38.73
CA LYS A 4 -4.61 68.27 -38.85
C LYS A 4 -4.74 67.90 -40.33
N PHE A 5 -4.63 66.62 -40.66
CA PHE A 5 -5.32 66.05 -41.81
C PHE A 5 -6.03 64.75 -41.42
N ARG A 6 -7.36 64.77 -41.61
CA ARG A 6 -8.27 63.64 -41.50
C ARG A 6 -8.22 62.81 -42.78
N CYS A 7 -8.33 61.49 -42.66
CA CYS A 7 -8.80 60.63 -43.76
C CYS A 7 -9.91 59.67 -43.24
N PRO A 8 -10.80 59.21 -44.12
CA PRO A 8 -12.19 58.94 -43.77
C PRO A 8 -12.52 57.47 -43.44
N ARG A 9 -13.64 57.31 -42.74
CA ARG A 9 -14.39 56.05 -42.54
C ARG A 9 -14.82 55.45 -43.87
N LYS A 10 -14.63 54.14 -44.05
CA LYS A 10 -15.59 53.27 -44.75
C LYS A 10 -15.82 51.98 -43.98
N ILE A 11 -17.10 51.71 -43.78
CA ILE A 11 -17.71 50.54 -43.18
C ILE A 11 -17.77 49.45 -44.25
N ALA A 12 -17.39 48.22 -43.90
CA ALA A 12 -17.83 47.03 -44.61
C ALA A 12 -18.21 45.99 -43.55
N ALA A 13 -19.51 45.75 -43.46
CA ALA A 13 -20.10 44.67 -42.68
C ALA A 13 -19.80 43.34 -43.37
N PHE A 14 -19.39 42.33 -42.60
CA PHE A 14 -19.54 40.94 -43.00
C PHE A 14 -20.24 40.21 -41.85
N ALA A 15 -21.53 39.94 -42.08
CA ALA A 15 -22.32 39.03 -41.30
C ALA A 15 -21.89 37.60 -41.66
N GLY A 16 -21.16 36.96 -40.74
CA GLY A 16 -20.88 35.53 -40.78
C GLY A 16 -21.65 34.84 -39.67
N LEU A 17 -22.86 34.40 -39.99
CA LEU A 17 -23.69 33.53 -39.17
C LEU A 17 -23.00 32.15 -39.10
N ILE A 18 -22.45 31.77 -37.94
CA ILE A 18 -22.15 30.37 -37.64
C ILE A 18 -23.16 29.90 -36.60
N LEU A 19 -24.21 29.26 -37.10
CA LEU A 19 -25.02 28.30 -36.36
C LEU A 19 -24.26 26.96 -36.34
N SER A 20 -23.83 26.53 -35.16
CA SER A 20 -23.61 25.11 -34.82
C SER A 20 -23.80 24.96 -33.31
N LEU A 21 -25.02 24.63 -32.90
CA LEU A 21 -25.40 23.31 -32.40
C LEU A 21 -24.53 22.80 -31.25
N GLY A 22 -25.11 22.84 -30.05
CA GLY A 22 -24.98 21.75 -29.09
C GLY A 22 -23.66 21.64 -28.35
N ALA A 23 -23.30 22.65 -27.55
CA ALA A 23 -22.58 22.36 -26.31
C ALA A 23 -23.58 21.66 -25.38
N GLY A 24 -23.69 20.34 -25.55
CA GLY A 24 -24.41 19.50 -24.61
C GLY A 24 -23.91 19.82 -23.23
N ILE A 25 -24.81 20.34 -22.39
CA ILE A 25 -24.64 20.30 -20.95
C ILE A 25 -24.37 18.83 -20.66
N SER A 26 -23.11 18.50 -20.41
CA SER A 26 -22.72 17.19 -19.94
C SER A 26 -23.39 17.09 -18.58
N VAL A 27 -24.59 16.52 -18.59
CA VAL A 27 -25.35 16.15 -17.40
C VAL A 27 -24.35 15.39 -16.56
N MET A 28 -23.92 15.99 -15.44
CA MET A 28 -23.12 15.30 -14.45
C MET A 28 -23.91 14.04 -14.12
N ARG A 29 -23.45 12.91 -14.64
CA ARG A 29 -24.01 11.61 -14.28
C ARG A 29 -24.01 11.57 -12.77
N ALA A 30 -25.17 11.22 -12.20
CA ALA A 30 -25.27 10.78 -10.82
C ALA A 30 -24.05 9.87 -10.57
N THR A 31 -23.15 10.30 -9.70
CA THR A 31 -21.92 9.57 -9.41
C THR A 31 -22.34 8.16 -9.01
N GLU A 32 -21.99 7.18 -9.83
CA GLU A 32 -22.23 5.77 -9.52
C GLU A 32 -21.74 5.51 -8.08
N PRO A 33 -22.49 4.71 -7.29
CA PRO A 33 -22.11 4.43 -5.91
C PRO A 33 -20.68 3.88 -5.90
N LYS A 34 -19.85 4.43 -5.01
CA LYS A 34 -18.47 3.97 -4.84
C LYS A 34 -18.47 2.50 -4.42
N PRO A 35 -17.61 1.65 -5.00
CA PRO A 35 -17.56 0.25 -4.63
C PRO A 35 -17.13 0.07 -3.17
N THR A 36 -17.68 -0.95 -2.52
CA THR A 36 -17.33 -1.30 -1.14
C THR A 36 -16.05 -2.13 -1.06
N ILE A 37 -15.46 -2.25 0.14
CA ILE A 37 -14.24 -3.05 0.33
C ILE A 37 -14.48 -4.53 0.02
N VAL A 38 -15.66 -5.03 0.38
CA VAL A 38 -16.08 -6.40 0.12
C VAL A 38 -16.22 -6.65 -1.39
N GLU A 39 -16.85 -5.73 -2.12
CA GLU A 39 -16.98 -5.84 -3.58
C GLU A 39 -15.62 -5.88 -4.27
N LEU A 40 -14.67 -5.02 -3.85
CA LEU A 40 -13.33 -5.02 -4.42
C LEU A 40 -12.56 -6.30 -4.08
N ILE A 41 -12.62 -6.77 -2.83
CA ILE A 41 -11.96 -8.02 -2.42
C ILE A 41 -12.53 -9.21 -3.20
N ASN A 42 -13.86 -9.31 -3.35
CA ASN A 42 -14.50 -10.38 -4.11
C ASN A 42 -14.27 -10.26 -5.62
N LYS A 43 -13.96 -9.07 -6.15
CA LYS A 43 -13.45 -8.90 -7.52
C LYS A 43 -12.02 -9.40 -7.69
N LEU A 44 -11.18 -9.25 -6.67
CA LEU A 44 -9.79 -9.72 -6.68
C LEU A 44 -9.73 -11.25 -6.59
N LYS A 45 -10.51 -11.83 -5.68
CA LYS A 45 -10.69 -13.27 -5.53
C LYS A 45 -12.17 -13.56 -5.22
N PRO A 46 -12.92 -14.16 -6.15
CA PRO A 46 -14.34 -14.45 -5.97
C PRO A 46 -14.65 -15.13 -4.65
N ASP A 47 -15.77 -14.72 -4.05
CA ASP A 47 -16.32 -15.28 -2.82
C ASP A 47 -15.48 -15.19 -1.54
N SER A 48 -14.33 -14.54 -1.59
CA SER A 48 -13.40 -14.43 -0.45
C SER A 48 -14.00 -13.89 0.84
N LEU A 49 -15.03 -13.04 0.76
CA LEU A 49 -15.76 -12.51 1.91
C LEU A 49 -17.26 -12.71 1.74
N ARG A 50 -17.89 -13.36 2.72
CA ARG A 50 -19.34 -13.62 2.75
C ARG A 50 -19.92 -13.18 4.10
N SER A 51 -21.11 -12.59 4.08
CA SER A 51 -21.83 -12.22 5.30
C SER A 51 -22.73 -13.37 5.74
N GLN A 52 -22.55 -13.88 6.97
CA GLN A 52 -23.37 -14.93 7.56
C GLN A 52 -23.65 -14.61 9.03
N ASN A 53 -24.92 -14.61 9.43
CA ASN A 53 -25.36 -14.36 10.82
C ASN A 53 -24.78 -13.08 11.46
N GLY A 54 -24.65 -12.01 10.67
CA GLY A 54 -24.09 -10.73 11.13
C GLY A 54 -22.56 -10.70 11.28
N LYS A 55 -21.87 -11.78 10.92
CA LYS A 55 -20.41 -11.87 10.84
C LYS A 55 -19.95 -11.91 9.38
N TRP A 56 -18.72 -11.46 9.13
CA TRP A 56 -18.06 -11.66 7.85
C TRP A 56 -17.15 -12.87 7.95
N LEU A 57 -17.36 -13.84 7.08
CA LEU A 57 -16.52 -15.02 6.96
C LEU A 57 -15.55 -14.84 5.81
N GLN A 58 -14.30 -15.24 6.03
CA GLN A 58 -13.29 -15.32 4.99
C GLN A 58 -13.23 -16.74 4.43
N THR A 59 -13.19 -16.84 3.10
CA THR A 59 -12.93 -18.10 2.37
C THR A 59 -11.71 -17.94 1.47
N TRP A 60 -10.80 -17.04 1.88
CA TRP A 60 -9.57 -16.80 1.14
C TRP A 60 -8.67 -18.03 1.19
N VAL A 61 -8.83 -18.88 2.20
CA VAL A 61 -8.16 -20.17 2.33
C VAL A 61 -9.23 -21.27 2.30
N GLU A 62 -8.93 -22.40 1.64
CA GLU A 62 -9.91 -23.43 1.29
C GLU A 62 -10.45 -24.24 2.48
N ASP A 63 -9.87 -24.07 3.68
CA ASP A 63 -10.31 -24.73 4.90
C ASP A 63 -10.03 -23.82 6.12
N PRO A 64 -10.81 -22.75 6.33
CA PRO A 64 -10.72 -22.00 7.57
C PRO A 64 -11.14 -22.96 8.68
N GLY A 65 -10.20 -23.33 9.55
CA GLY A 65 -10.48 -24.18 10.71
C GLY A 65 -11.76 -23.69 11.41
N PHE A 66 -12.51 -24.63 11.99
CA PHE A 66 -13.89 -24.46 12.50
C PHE A 66 -14.09 -23.43 13.64
N ASP A 67 -13.09 -22.58 13.93
CA ASP A 67 -13.07 -21.57 14.98
C ASP A 67 -13.12 -20.12 14.44
N ASP A 68 -12.90 -19.12 15.32
CA ASP A 68 -12.89 -17.68 15.00
C ASP A 68 -11.87 -17.28 13.90
N ASP A 69 -10.99 -18.19 13.47
CA ASP A 69 -10.02 -18.07 12.37
C ASP A 69 -10.70 -17.87 10.99
N GLY A 70 -11.98 -18.22 10.88
CA GLY A 70 -12.82 -17.93 9.73
C GLY A 70 -13.40 -16.50 9.70
N ILE A 71 -13.25 -15.70 10.76
CA ILE A 71 -13.94 -14.40 10.88
C ILE A 71 -13.06 -13.26 10.35
N ALA A 72 -13.55 -12.60 9.30
CA ALA A 72 -12.98 -11.35 8.82
C ALA A 72 -13.45 -10.15 9.64
N LYS A 73 -12.51 -9.28 9.97
CA LYS A 73 -12.79 -7.96 10.48
C LYS A 73 -13.05 -7.02 9.31
N VAL A 74 -14.31 -6.67 9.08
CA VAL A 74 -14.71 -5.76 7.99
C VAL A 74 -15.25 -4.45 8.56
N ASP A 75 -14.76 -3.34 8.03
CA ASP A 75 -15.23 -1.99 8.32
C ASP A 75 -15.53 -1.30 6.99
N ILE A 76 -16.75 -1.54 6.48
CA ILE A 76 -17.20 -1.02 5.17
C ILE A 76 -17.11 0.50 5.14
N SER A 77 -17.48 1.17 6.25
CA SER A 77 -17.51 2.62 6.35
C SER A 77 -16.15 3.27 6.16
N ASN A 78 -15.09 2.62 6.66
CA ASN A 78 -13.72 3.08 6.51
C ASN A 78 -12.98 2.40 5.33
N GLY A 79 -13.66 1.54 4.56
CA GLY A 79 -13.07 0.85 3.42
C GLY A 79 -11.95 -0.10 3.81
N TYR A 80 -12.07 -0.79 4.96
CA TYR A 80 -11.03 -1.67 5.51
C TYR A 80 -11.54 -3.09 5.70
N ALA A 81 -10.68 -4.08 5.46
CA ALA A 81 -10.92 -5.46 5.88
C ALA A 81 -9.61 -6.14 6.26
N ALA A 82 -9.65 -7.08 7.21
CA ALA A 82 -8.51 -7.94 7.50
C ALA A 82 -8.97 -9.29 8.05
N PHE A 83 -8.14 -10.30 7.83
CA PHE A 83 -8.27 -11.62 8.43
C PHE A 83 -6.89 -12.26 8.57
N VAL A 84 -6.80 -13.21 9.49
CA VAL A 84 -5.59 -13.98 9.77
C VAL A 84 -5.97 -15.45 9.64
N ASP A 85 -5.17 -16.20 8.90
CA ASP A 85 -5.20 -17.65 8.88
C ASP A 85 -4.02 -18.15 9.71
N THR A 86 -4.33 -18.80 10.82
CA THR A 86 -3.37 -19.35 11.78
C THR A 86 -2.97 -20.79 11.45
N GLY A 87 -3.63 -21.46 10.49
CA GLY A 87 -3.39 -22.87 10.17
C GLY A 87 -3.42 -23.80 11.40
N THR A 88 -2.83 -24.99 11.28
CA THR A 88 -2.67 -25.96 12.39
C THR A 88 -1.24 -26.01 12.95
N GLY A 89 -0.35 -25.10 12.53
CA GLY A 89 1.09 -25.11 12.79
C GLY A 89 1.64 -23.85 13.47
N ALA A 90 2.98 -23.69 13.47
CA ALA A 90 3.69 -22.57 14.09
C ALA A 90 3.89 -21.40 13.11
N GLY A 91 2.83 -20.64 12.84
CA GLY A 91 2.91 -19.42 12.04
C GLY A 91 1.54 -18.84 11.72
N SER A 92 1.50 -17.80 10.90
CA SER A 92 0.24 -17.25 10.41
C SER A 92 0.40 -16.59 9.05
N VAL A 93 -0.72 -16.54 8.31
CA VAL A 93 -0.89 -15.78 7.09
C VAL A 93 -1.88 -14.67 7.35
N ARG A 94 -1.45 -13.42 7.25
CA ARG A 94 -2.31 -12.26 7.45
C ARG A 94 -2.60 -11.58 6.12
N HIS A 95 -3.88 -11.28 5.92
CA HIS A 95 -4.36 -10.46 4.83
C HIS A 95 -5.00 -9.19 5.40
N GLU A 96 -4.58 -8.05 4.87
CA GLU A 96 -5.14 -6.75 5.22
C GLU A 96 -5.41 -5.95 3.96
N PHE A 97 -6.53 -5.23 3.93
CA PHE A 97 -7.00 -4.50 2.77
C PHE A 97 -7.49 -3.10 3.14
N ALA A 98 -7.26 -2.13 2.26
CA ALA A 98 -7.82 -0.79 2.37
C ALA A 98 -8.16 -0.21 0.99
N ILE A 99 -9.25 0.55 0.89
CA ILE A 99 -9.63 1.25 -0.36
C ILE A 99 -9.17 2.70 -0.33
N TYR A 100 -8.64 3.15 -1.47
CA TYR A 100 -8.30 4.54 -1.74
C TYR A 100 -9.10 5.04 -2.95
N PHE A 101 -9.59 6.28 -2.84
CA PHE A 101 -10.33 6.95 -3.91
C PHE A 101 -9.52 8.17 -4.38
N PRO A 102 -8.71 8.04 -5.44
CA PRO A 102 -8.12 9.17 -6.14
C PRO A 102 -9.21 10.05 -6.80
N GLU A 103 -8.95 11.34 -6.95
CA GLU A 103 -9.81 12.24 -7.70
C GLU A 103 -9.76 11.90 -9.21
N GLY A 104 -10.93 11.77 -9.85
CA GLY A 104 -11.03 11.55 -11.30
C GLY A 104 -10.55 10.18 -11.80
N LYS A 105 -10.25 9.22 -10.93
CA LYS A 105 -9.85 7.85 -11.30
C LYS A 105 -10.68 6.80 -10.55
N GLY A 106 -10.60 5.55 -10.99
CA GLY A 106 -11.23 4.41 -10.33
C GLY A 106 -10.65 4.12 -8.93
N ALA A 107 -11.42 3.39 -8.12
CA ALA A 107 -11.01 2.96 -6.78
C ALA A 107 -9.72 2.13 -6.83
N ILE A 108 -8.89 2.26 -5.81
CA ILE A 108 -7.65 1.50 -5.64
C ILE A 108 -7.78 0.62 -4.40
N LEU A 109 -7.61 -0.68 -4.56
CA LEU A 109 -7.52 -1.65 -3.47
C LEU A 109 -6.04 -1.85 -3.14
N ALA A 110 -5.64 -1.51 -1.91
CA ALA A 110 -4.38 -1.95 -1.34
C ALA A 110 -4.60 -3.33 -0.69
N HIS A 111 -3.69 -4.26 -0.94
CA HIS A 111 -3.66 -5.58 -0.32
C HIS A 111 -2.28 -5.81 0.28
N TYR A 112 -2.25 -5.92 1.60
CA TYR A 112 -1.09 -6.35 2.34
C TYR A 112 -1.20 -7.85 2.68
N TYR A 113 -0.15 -8.59 2.34
CA TYR A 113 0.03 -10.00 2.62
C TYR A 113 1.27 -10.21 3.49
N GLU A 114 1.11 -10.97 4.56
CA GLU A 114 2.19 -11.39 5.46
C GLU A 114 2.11 -12.89 5.71
N ASN A 115 3.25 -13.59 5.67
CA ASN A 115 3.37 -15.01 5.99
C ASN A 115 4.59 -15.24 6.90
N ASP A 116 4.37 -15.89 8.04
CA ASP A 116 5.37 -16.17 9.09
C ASP A 116 5.54 -17.68 9.38
N MET A 117 5.10 -18.59 8.50
CA MET A 117 5.20 -20.04 8.74
C MET A 117 6.61 -20.59 8.52
N ASP A 118 7.19 -20.43 7.32
CA ASP A 118 8.49 -21.03 6.96
C ASP A 118 9.53 -20.02 6.50
N THR A 119 9.08 -19.03 5.73
CA THR A 119 9.89 -17.92 5.25
C THR A 119 9.09 -16.66 5.48
N TYR A 120 9.73 -15.66 6.09
CA TYR A 120 9.03 -14.40 6.27
C TYR A 120 8.84 -13.74 4.91
N ARG A 121 7.58 -13.62 4.50
CA ARG A 121 7.20 -12.90 3.29
C ARG A 121 6.24 -11.79 3.67
N SER A 122 6.57 -10.59 3.22
CA SER A 122 5.76 -9.39 3.41
C SER A 122 5.64 -8.69 2.06
N GLU A 123 4.41 -8.49 1.59
CA GLU A 123 4.14 -7.93 0.27
C GLU A 123 2.93 -6.98 0.32
N LEU A 124 3.11 -5.76 -0.18
CA LEU A 124 2.03 -4.79 -0.35
C LEU A 124 1.81 -4.55 -1.85
N LYS A 125 0.62 -4.90 -2.33
CA LYS A 125 0.19 -4.70 -3.72
C LYS A 125 -0.95 -3.71 -3.81
N PHE A 126 -1.05 -3.04 -4.95
CA PHE A 126 -2.13 -2.13 -5.27
C PHE A 126 -2.82 -2.59 -6.55
N TYR A 127 -4.14 -2.48 -6.56
CA TYR A 127 -4.97 -2.84 -7.70
C TYR A 127 -5.95 -1.71 -8.01
N GLN A 128 -6.04 -1.27 -9.26
CA GLN A 128 -6.99 -0.24 -9.67
C GLN A 128 -8.20 -0.86 -10.36
N LEU A 129 -9.39 -0.38 -9.99
CA LEU A 129 -10.64 -0.75 -10.65
C LEU A 129 -10.75 0.00 -11.99
N ASN A 130 -10.54 -0.73 -13.08
CA ASN A 130 -10.70 -0.26 -14.46
C ASN A 130 -11.73 -1.15 -15.16
N HIS A 131 -12.77 -0.54 -15.75
CA HIS A 131 -13.80 -1.26 -16.53
C HIS A 131 -14.38 -2.50 -15.81
N GLY A 132 -14.60 -2.41 -14.50
CA GLY A 132 -15.17 -3.48 -13.68
C GLY A 132 -14.19 -4.57 -13.21
N ARG A 133 -12.91 -4.48 -13.58
CA ARG A 133 -11.83 -5.42 -13.21
C ARG A 133 -10.76 -4.73 -12.37
N LEU A 134 -10.10 -5.50 -11.50
CA LEU A 134 -8.95 -5.03 -10.71
C LEU A 134 -7.65 -5.37 -11.42
N GLU A 135 -6.86 -4.35 -11.75
CA GLU A 135 -5.59 -4.49 -12.46
C GLU A 135 -4.44 -4.07 -11.54
N PRO A 136 -3.34 -4.84 -11.44
CA PRO A 136 -2.21 -4.48 -10.59
C PRO A 136 -1.56 -3.18 -11.08
N ILE A 137 -1.22 -2.31 -10.13
CA ILE A 137 -0.50 -1.06 -10.39
C ILE A 137 0.67 -0.90 -9.41
N ALA A 138 1.73 -0.24 -9.88
CA ALA A 138 2.97 -0.04 -9.13
C ALA A 138 3.29 1.45 -8.97
N GLY A 139 4.30 1.77 -8.15
CA GLY A 139 4.81 3.13 -8.00
C GLY A 139 3.92 4.07 -7.18
N LEU A 140 2.90 3.55 -6.48
CA LEU A 140 2.05 4.39 -5.61
C LEU A 140 2.70 4.73 -4.28
N LEU A 141 3.52 3.82 -3.75
CA LEU A 141 4.15 3.93 -2.45
C LEU A 141 5.67 4.07 -2.61
N PRO A 142 6.32 5.04 -1.95
CA PRO A 142 7.78 5.09 -1.91
C PRO A 142 8.37 3.80 -1.33
N GLN A 143 9.51 3.36 -1.85
CA GLN A 143 10.18 2.15 -1.37
C GLN A 143 10.69 2.34 0.08
N VAL A 144 10.54 1.30 0.89
CA VAL A 144 11.02 1.26 2.28
C VAL A 144 12.19 0.30 2.37
N HIS A 145 13.32 0.78 2.87
CA HIS A 145 14.47 -0.06 3.20
C HIS A 145 14.63 -0.15 4.71
N CYS A 146 14.71 -1.38 5.25
CA CYS A 146 14.85 -1.58 6.70
C CYS A 146 16.12 -0.97 7.28
N ARG A 147 17.17 -0.84 6.45
CA ARG A 147 18.39 -0.12 6.81
C ARG A 147 18.13 1.32 7.22
N ASP A 148 17.19 2.01 6.57
CA ASP A 148 16.84 3.41 6.87
C ASP A 148 16.01 3.58 8.14
N LEU A 149 15.54 2.47 8.71
CA LEU A 149 14.76 2.40 9.94
C LEU A 149 15.57 1.82 11.11
N ALA A 150 16.79 1.35 10.85
CA ALA A 150 17.66 0.67 11.79
C ALA A 150 18.32 1.61 12.81
N SER A 151 18.60 1.08 14.00
CA SER A 151 19.39 1.80 15.02
C SER A 151 20.86 2.00 14.56
N PRO A 152 21.60 2.96 15.13
CA PRO A 152 23.03 3.11 14.86
C PRO A 152 23.85 1.84 15.18
N ALA A 153 23.44 1.08 16.20
CA ALA A 153 24.09 -0.18 16.57
C ALA A 153 23.89 -1.25 15.48
N THR A 154 22.65 -1.41 15.00
CA THR A 154 22.29 -2.30 13.89
C THR A 154 23.07 -1.93 12.63
N LEU A 155 23.13 -0.64 12.29
CA LEU A 155 23.88 -0.16 11.14
C LEU A 155 25.37 -0.54 11.22
N LYS A 156 25.97 -0.38 12.40
CA LYS A 156 27.39 -0.66 12.63
C LYS A 156 27.72 -2.16 12.71
N ARG A 157 26.84 -2.98 13.29
CA ARG A 157 27.14 -4.39 13.59
C ARG A 157 26.62 -5.35 12.54
N PHE A 158 25.47 -5.06 11.94
CA PHE A 158 24.84 -5.91 10.94
C PHE A 158 25.08 -5.40 9.52
N TYR A 159 24.71 -4.15 9.22
CA TYR A 159 24.81 -3.62 7.85
C TYR A 159 26.22 -3.22 7.39
N GLN A 160 27.23 -3.23 8.29
CA GLN A 160 28.64 -3.06 7.89
C GLN A 160 29.29 -4.37 7.42
N LEU A 161 28.61 -5.51 7.57
CA LEU A 161 29.12 -6.78 7.06
C LEU A 161 29.19 -6.71 5.52
N PRO A 162 30.36 -6.95 4.88
CA PRO A 162 30.55 -6.74 3.45
C PRO A 162 29.51 -7.43 2.55
N GLN A 163 29.11 -8.65 2.92
CA GLN A 163 28.09 -9.44 2.21
C GLN A 163 26.67 -8.89 2.36
N LEU A 164 26.40 -8.07 3.37
CA LEU A 164 25.13 -7.38 3.59
C LEU A 164 25.17 -5.92 3.12
N ALA A 165 26.36 -5.41 2.81
CA ALA A 165 26.56 -4.07 2.26
C ALA A 165 26.24 -4.01 0.76
N SER A 166 26.40 -5.12 0.02
CA SER A 166 26.09 -5.25 -1.41
C SER A 166 24.73 -5.88 -1.71
N ALA A 167 24.16 -6.64 -0.78
CA ALA A 167 22.78 -7.12 -0.85
C ALA A 167 21.86 -5.98 -0.39
N GLY A 168 21.40 -5.18 -1.35
CA GLY A 168 20.61 -3.95 -1.12
C GLY A 168 19.39 -4.09 -0.20
N ASP A 169 18.92 -5.31 0.03
CA ASP A 169 17.97 -5.67 1.08
C ASP A 169 18.42 -7.02 1.66
N ALA A 170 19.06 -7.01 2.83
CA ALA A 170 19.65 -8.18 3.51
C ALA A 170 18.63 -9.25 3.98
N GLY A 171 17.61 -9.55 3.17
CA GLY A 171 16.50 -10.45 3.53
C GLY A 171 15.55 -9.89 4.59
N ILE A 172 15.81 -8.69 5.12
CA ILE A 172 14.91 -8.03 6.07
C ILE A 172 13.92 -7.18 5.29
N LEU A 173 12.67 -7.62 5.29
CA LEU A 173 11.56 -7.02 4.59
C LEU A 173 10.77 -6.08 5.52
N PRO A 174 10.27 -4.94 4.99
CA PRO A 174 9.37 -4.09 5.74
C PRO A 174 8.01 -4.76 5.91
N THR A 175 7.43 -4.58 7.08
CA THR A 175 6.05 -4.91 7.43
C THR A 175 5.19 -3.68 7.23
N TYR A 176 4.02 -3.84 6.60
CA TYR A 176 3.07 -2.74 6.40
C TYR A 176 1.84 -2.89 7.30
N GLN A 177 1.22 -1.75 7.61
CA GLN A 177 -0.07 -1.67 8.28
C GLN A 177 -0.96 -0.74 7.48
N LEU A 178 -2.08 -1.27 6.99
CA LEU A 178 -3.08 -0.48 6.31
C LEU A 178 -4.04 0.17 7.33
N PRO A 179 -4.56 1.37 7.02
CA PRO A 179 -5.37 2.12 7.97
C PRO A 179 -6.76 1.50 8.09
N ARG A 180 -7.15 1.09 9.30
CA ARG A 180 -8.58 0.89 9.60
C ARG A 180 -9.34 2.21 9.65
N LYS A 181 -8.68 3.30 10.06
CA LYS A 181 -9.23 4.66 10.09
C LYS A 181 -8.23 5.61 9.47
N GLY A 182 -8.72 6.59 8.71
CA GLY A 182 -7.86 7.50 7.95
C GLY A 182 -7.31 6.84 6.68
N THR A 183 -6.25 7.40 6.11
CA THR A 183 -5.70 7.00 4.81
C THR A 183 -4.17 6.87 4.83
N ALA A 184 -3.58 6.75 6.01
CA ALA A 184 -2.13 6.65 6.16
C ALA A 184 -1.70 5.17 6.22
N ILE A 185 -0.68 4.82 5.45
CA ILE A 185 -0.04 3.50 5.55
C ILE A 185 1.18 3.64 6.44
N SER A 186 1.37 2.75 7.39
CA SER A 186 2.59 2.69 8.19
C SER A 186 3.47 1.53 7.73
N ALA A 187 4.78 1.74 7.74
CA ALA A 187 5.77 0.68 7.53
C ALA A 187 6.80 0.67 8.66
N TYR A 188 7.22 -0.52 9.05
CA TYR A 188 8.26 -0.75 10.05
C TYR A 188 9.02 -2.02 9.71
N CYS A 189 10.12 -2.26 10.41
CA CYS A 189 10.85 -3.52 10.31
C CYS A 189 10.89 -4.17 11.68
N ASP A 190 10.78 -5.49 11.70
CA ASP A 190 10.71 -6.27 12.93
C ASP A 190 11.63 -7.47 12.82
N THR A 191 12.58 -7.58 13.75
CA THR A 191 13.59 -8.64 13.76
C THR A 191 12.95 -10.01 13.99
N THR A 192 11.93 -10.10 14.84
CA THR A 192 11.25 -11.37 15.16
C THR A 192 10.54 -11.91 13.93
N LYS A 193 9.83 -11.04 13.21
CA LYS A 193 9.22 -11.40 11.93
C LYS A 193 10.25 -11.81 10.90
N ASN A 194 11.36 -11.07 10.80
CA ASN A 194 12.42 -11.33 9.83
C ASN A 194 13.46 -12.38 10.29
N ARG A 195 13.16 -13.22 11.29
CA ARG A 195 14.15 -14.15 11.90
C ARG A 195 14.90 -14.98 10.87
N PHE A 196 14.18 -15.55 9.90
CA PHE A 196 14.77 -16.41 8.87
C PHE A 196 15.71 -15.64 7.94
N GLY A 197 15.35 -14.42 7.56
CA GLY A 197 16.19 -13.56 6.73
C GLY A 197 17.47 -13.13 7.45
N VAL A 198 17.35 -12.80 8.74
CA VAL A 198 18.49 -12.47 9.61
C VAL A 198 19.44 -13.66 9.79
N GLU A 199 18.90 -14.83 10.12
CA GLU A 199 19.70 -16.05 10.33
C GLU A 199 20.41 -16.48 9.04
N ALA A 200 19.73 -16.42 7.90
CA ALA A 200 20.33 -16.69 6.60
C ALA A 200 21.46 -15.69 6.29
N ALA A 201 21.22 -14.40 6.49
CA ALA A 201 22.21 -13.34 6.28
C ALA A 201 23.49 -13.53 7.13
N LEU A 202 23.33 -13.93 8.39
CA LEU A 202 24.47 -14.20 9.29
C LEU A 202 25.17 -15.52 8.97
N SER A 203 24.43 -16.54 8.55
CA SER A 203 24.98 -17.86 8.24
C SER A 203 25.93 -17.85 7.05
N LEU A 204 25.70 -16.96 6.07
CA LEU A 204 26.58 -16.76 4.91
C LEU A 204 27.98 -16.20 5.27
N ASN A 205 28.18 -15.73 6.51
CA ASN A 205 29.49 -15.30 6.98
C ASN A 205 30.23 -16.44 7.69
N GLU A 206 31.06 -17.17 6.94
CA GLU A 206 31.90 -18.25 7.48
C GLU A 206 33.01 -17.74 8.42
N LYS A 207 33.33 -16.44 8.38
CA LYS A 207 34.35 -15.83 9.24
C LYS A 207 33.87 -15.53 10.65
N LEU A 208 32.55 -15.51 10.87
CA LEU A 208 31.97 -15.28 12.19
C LEU A 208 31.69 -16.61 12.88
N ASN A 209 32.13 -16.75 14.13
CA ASN A 209 31.76 -17.89 14.96
C ASN A 209 30.33 -17.75 15.49
N HIS A 210 29.85 -18.77 16.22
CA HIS A 210 28.50 -18.79 16.77
C HIS A 210 28.22 -17.60 17.72
N ASP A 211 29.15 -17.29 18.62
CA ASP A 211 28.99 -16.22 19.62
C ASP A 211 28.97 -14.85 18.97
N GLU A 212 29.78 -14.63 17.94
CA GLU A 212 29.78 -13.38 17.16
C GLU A 212 28.47 -13.19 16.39
N LYS A 213 27.93 -14.27 15.80
CA LYS A 213 26.62 -14.25 15.13
C LYS A 213 25.50 -13.92 16.12
N ALA A 214 25.51 -14.55 17.28
CA ALA A 214 24.55 -14.26 18.35
C ALA A 214 24.67 -12.81 18.84
N ALA A 215 25.89 -12.31 19.04
CA ALA A 215 26.14 -10.93 19.46
C ALA A 215 25.63 -9.91 18.43
N ILE A 216 25.77 -10.18 17.13
CA ILE A 216 25.22 -9.33 16.07
C ILE A 216 23.70 -9.40 16.06
N GLY A 217 23.11 -10.60 16.15
CA GLY A 217 21.65 -10.79 16.23
C GLY A 217 21.03 -9.98 17.38
N ASN A 218 21.68 -9.97 18.54
CA ASN A 218 21.24 -9.22 19.72
C ASN A 218 21.34 -7.69 19.56
N THR A 219 22.03 -7.19 18.54
CA THR A 219 22.11 -5.74 18.25
C THR A 219 21.07 -5.26 17.25
N LEU A 220 20.24 -6.17 16.71
CA LEU A 220 19.23 -5.87 15.71
C LEU A 220 18.02 -5.15 16.31
N ASP A 221 18.06 -3.83 16.18
CA ASP A 221 16.99 -2.93 16.57
C ASP A 221 16.55 -2.06 15.38
N PHE A 222 15.23 -1.96 15.19
CA PHE A 222 14.54 -1.15 14.18
C PHE A 222 13.52 -0.24 14.87
N PRO A 223 13.99 0.82 15.54
CA PRO A 223 13.12 1.62 16.41
C PRO A 223 12.27 2.58 15.61
N THR A 224 12.44 2.70 14.29
CA THR A 224 11.79 3.74 13.48
C THR A 224 10.69 3.15 12.60
N TRP A 225 9.57 3.85 12.55
CA TRP A 225 8.41 3.54 11.72
C TRP A 225 8.22 4.73 10.78
N VAL A 226 7.81 4.49 9.55
CA VAL A 226 7.53 5.54 8.57
C VAL A 226 6.04 5.53 8.24
N GLU A 227 5.43 6.70 8.26
CA GLU A 227 4.05 6.89 7.82
C GLU A 227 4.03 7.46 6.39
N PHE A 228 3.09 6.99 5.58
CA PHE A 228 2.84 7.43 4.22
C PHE A 228 1.46 8.05 4.11
N THR A 229 1.40 9.32 3.71
CA THR A 229 0.15 10.06 3.61
C THR A 229 -0.39 9.99 2.18
N TRP A 230 -1.67 9.62 2.05
CA TRP A 230 -2.36 9.57 0.77
C TRP A 230 -2.62 10.97 0.16
N ASN A 231 -2.14 11.21 -1.06
CA ASN A 231 -2.50 12.38 -1.84
C ASN A 231 -3.64 12.04 -2.82
N LYS A 232 -4.87 12.43 -2.48
CA LYS A 232 -6.07 12.16 -3.30
C LYS A 232 -5.99 12.74 -4.72
N LYS A 233 -5.36 13.90 -4.89
CA LYS A 233 -5.28 14.57 -6.20
C LYS A 233 -4.33 13.84 -7.15
N GLN A 234 -3.18 13.42 -6.64
CA GLN A 234 -2.18 12.72 -7.44
C GLN A 234 -2.49 11.22 -7.56
N GLY A 235 -3.19 10.66 -6.57
CA GLY A 235 -3.45 9.23 -6.47
C GLY A 235 -2.20 8.44 -6.08
N VAL A 236 -1.29 9.03 -5.29
CA VAL A 236 -0.06 8.40 -4.81
C VAL A 236 0.16 8.74 -3.34
N PHE A 237 1.03 7.98 -2.67
CA PHE A 237 1.47 8.26 -1.32
C PHE A 237 2.73 9.12 -1.32
N ALA A 238 2.80 10.05 -0.37
CA ALA A 238 4.02 10.78 -0.06
C ALA A 238 4.61 10.27 1.25
N THR A 239 5.94 10.25 1.35
CA THR A 239 6.61 9.98 2.63
C THR A 239 6.21 11.06 3.63
N GLY A 240 5.57 10.62 4.71
CA GLY A 240 5.16 11.46 5.83
C GLY A 240 6.21 11.49 6.92
N LYS A 241 5.77 11.36 8.16
CA LYS A 241 6.63 11.48 9.35
C LYS A 241 7.32 10.15 9.67
N LYS A 242 8.56 10.24 10.13
CA LYS A 242 9.25 9.14 10.82
C LYS A 242 8.95 9.24 12.31
N HIS A 243 8.57 8.13 12.91
CA HIS A 243 8.25 8.02 14.33
C HIS A 243 9.19 7.02 15.00
N ARG A 244 9.61 7.31 16.23
CA ARG A 244 10.33 6.35 17.05
C ARG A 244 9.31 5.51 17.83
N ARG A 245 9.42 4.19 17.78
CA ARG A 245 8.70 3.25 18.65
C ARG A 245 9.04 3.63 20.09
N LYS A 246 8.01 3.92 20.88
CA LYS A 246 8.16 4.14 22.32
C LYS A 246 8.34 2.80 23.03
#